data_AF-A0A858AUW1-F1
#
_entry.id   AF-A0A858AUW1-F1
#
_cell.length_a   1.000
_cell.length_b   1.000
_cell.length_c   1.000
_cell.angle_alpha   90.00
_cell.angle_beta   90.00
_cell.angle_gamma   90.00
#
_symmetry.space_group_name_H-M   'P 1'
#
loop_
_entity.id
_entity.type
_entity.pdbx_description
1 polymer ?
#
loop_
_entity_poly.entity_id
_entity_poly.type
_entity_poly.pdbx_seq_one_letter_code
_entity_poly.pdbx_strand_id
1 'polypeptide(L)' 'MAFNFEKDTDWIFTFCKSCWDFKKFVFSKSINFETKDSYKGICVECKKEQRINLKEARDYYDHLNDHNN' A
#
# COMPACT_ATOMS: atom_id res chain seq x y z
N MET A 1 10.80 9.91 11.22
CA MET A 1 11.19 8.48 11.11
C MET A 1 10.98 8.09 9.66
N ALA A 2 12.05 7.94 8.89
CA ALA A 2 11.97 7.66 7.45
C ALA A 2 11.24 6.33 7.21
N PHE A 3 10.17 6.38 6.43
CA PHE A 3 9.47 5.19 5.93
C PHE A 3 10.40 4.49 4.92
N ASN A 4 11.17 3.51 5.39
CA ASN A 4 12.08 2.73 4.53
C ASN A 4 11.27 1.78 3.64
N PHE A 5 11.00 2.22 2.40
CA PHE A 5 10.45 1.40 1.32
C PHE A 5 11.39 0.30 0.82
N GLU A 6 12.64 0.26 1.31
CA GLU A 6 13.68 -0.71 0.90
C GLU A 6 13.41 -2.17 1.29
N LYS A 7 12.33 -2.45 2.02
CA LYS A 7 11.92 -3.83 2.31
C LYS A 7 10.57 -4.11 1.66
N ASP A 8 10.60 -5.06 0.72
CA ASP A 8 9.51 -5.97 0.39
C ASP A 8 8.48 -6.04 1.53
N THR A 9 7.43 -5.23 1.42
CA THR A 9 6.40 -5.17 2.46
C THR A 9 5.20 -5.97 1.96
N ASP A 10 4.84 -7.02 2.69
CA ASP A 10 3.73 -7.90 2.34
C ASP A 10 2.35 -7.30 2.66
N TRP A 11 2.31 -6.01 3.00
CA TRP A 11 1.07 -5.31 3.37
C TRP A 11 1.12 -3.81 3.06
N ILE A 12 -0.05 -3.19 2.89
CA ILE A 12 -0.21 -1.75 2.75
C ILE A 12 -1.47 -1.30 3.47
N PHE A 13 -1.47 -0.07 3.96
CA PHE A 13 -2.68 0.55 4.49
C PHE A 13 -3.25 1.48 3.42
N THR A 14 -4.48 1.22 2.98
CA THR A 14 -5.14 2.03 1.95
C THR A 14 -6.66 1.93 2.06
N PHE A 15 -7.37 2.78 1.33
CA PHE A 15 -8.83 2.81 1.36
C PHE A 15 -9.42 1.57 0.69
N CYS A 16 -10.28 0.85 1.41
CA CYS A 16 -11.01 -0.29 0.89
C CYS A 16 -12.40 0.15 0.39
N LYS A 17 -12.64 0.02 -0.92
CA LYS A 17 -13.94 0.37 -1.53
C LYS A 17 -15.09 -0.51 -1.04
N SER A 18 -14.78 -1.71 -0.55
CA SER A 18 -15.80 -2.64 -0.02
C SER A 18 -16.15 -2.39 1.44
N CYS A 19 -15.19 -1.91 2.24
CA CYS A 19 -15.45 -1.51 3.64
C CYS A 19 -15.90 -0.04 3.74
N TRP A 20 -15.61 0.76 2.71
CA TRP A 20 -15.68 2.22 2.76
C TRP A 20 -14.81 2.79 3.89
N ASP A 21 -13.63 2.22 4.11
CA ASP A 21 -12.77 2.63 5.23
C ASP A 21 -11.30 2.35 4.92
N PHE A 22 -10.38 3.04 5.62
CA PHE A 22 -8.96 2.76 5.50
C PHE A 22 -8.61 1.47 6.22
N LYS A 23 -8.24 0.44 5.46
CA LYS A 23 -7.95 -0.89 5.99
C LYS A 23 -6.58 -1.37 5.56
N LYS A 24 -6.09 -2.36 6.29
CA LYS A 24 -4.88 -3.09 5.94
C LYS A 24 -5.18 -4.08 4.82
N PHE A 25 -4.36 -4.05 3.79
CA PHE A 25 -4.33 -5.02 2.71
C PHE A 25 -3.06 -5.84 2.83
N VAL A 26 -3.18 -7.14 2.64
CA VAL A 26 -2.05 -8.08 2.60
C VAL A 26 -1.90 -8.62 1.19
N PHE A 27 -0.66 -8.95 0.83
CA PHE A 27 -0.31 -9.40 -0.50
C PHE A 27 0.24 -10.82 -0.44
N SER A 28 -0.21 -11.67 -1.37
CA SER A 28 0.23 -13.07 -1.40
C SER A 28 1.69 -13.24 -1.82
N LYS A 29 2.29 -12.21 -2.42
CA LYS A 29 3.73 -12.12 -2.65
C LYS A 29 4.19 -10.73 -2.25
N SER A 30 5.43 -10.67 -1.79
CA SER A 30 6.13 -9.44 -1.50
C SER A 30 6.00 -8.43 -2.63
N ILE A 31 5.62 -7.21 -2.27
CA ILE A 31 5.45 -6.14 -3.23
C ILE A 31 6.80 -5.46 -3.41
N ASN A 32 7.22 -5.37 -4.65
CA ASN A 32 8.31 -4.49 -5.03
C ASN A 32 7.71 -3.18 -5.57
N PHE A 33 7.84 -2.10 -4.78
CA PHE A 33 7.34 -0.76 -5.09
C PHE A 33 8.12 -0.06 -6.23
N GLU A 34 9.27 -0.61 -6.65
CA GLU A 34 10.09 -0.03 -7.72
C GLU A 34 9.73 -0.56 -9.11
N THR A 35 9.21 -1.79 -9.19
CA THR A 35 9.04 -2.49 -10.48
C THR A 35 7.60 -2.62 -10.94
N LYS A 36 6.60 -2.34 -10.10
CA LYS A 36 5.17 -2.50 -10.47
C LYS A 36 4.34 -1.28 -10.13
N ASP A 37 3.60 -0.78 -11.11
CA ASP A 37 2.63 0.32 -10.91
C ASP A 37 1.43 -0.07 -10.07
N SER A 38 0.96 -1.32 -10.16
CA SER A 38 -0.23 -1.75 -9.42
C SER A 38 -0.17 -3.22 -9.04
N TYR A 39 -0.78 -3.54 -7.91
CA TYR A 39 -0.80 -4.90 -7.38
C TYR A 39 -2.13 -5.22 -6.72
N LYS A 40 -2.50 -6.49 -6.71
CA LYS A 40 -3.75 -6.98 -6.11
C LYS A 40 -3.51 -7.30 -4.63
N GLY A 41 -4.12 -6.52 -3.75
CA GLY A 41 -4.10 -6.75 -2.31
C GLY A 41 -5.41 -7.33 -1.83
N ILE A 42 -5.37 -8.12 -0.76
CA ILE A 42 -6.55 -8.68 -0.09
C ILE A 42 -6.78 -7.90 1.20
N CYS A 43 -7.97 -7.31 1.34
CA CYS A 43 -8.33 -6.61 2.58
C CYS A 43 -8.46 -7.62 3.72
N VAL A 44 -7.83 -7.36 4.87
CA VAL A 44 -7.89 -8.30 6.01
C VAL A 44 -9.29 -8.38 6.65
N GLU A 45 -10.10 -7.34 6.47
CA GLU A 45 -11.45 -7.24 7.06
C GLU A 45 -12.50 -7.91 6.17
N CYS A 46 -12.71 -7.39 4.96
CA CYS A 46 -13.75 -7.89 4.06
C CYS A 46 -13.30 -9.05 3.17
N LYS A 47 -12.01 -9.43 3.23
CA LYS A 47 -11.39 -10.49 2.40
C LYS A 47 -11.56 -10.29 0.90
N LYS A 48 -11.91 -9.08 0.45
CA LYS A 48 -12.04 -8.75 -0.97
C LYS A 48 -10.70 -8.34 -1.55
N GLU A 49 -10.47 -8.81 -2.77
CA GLU A 49 -9.34 -8.37 -3.59
C GLU A 49 -9.60 -6.97 -4.14
N GLN A 50 -8.62 -6.09 -4.01
CA GLN A 50 -8.63 -4.77 -4.62
C GLN A 50 -7.31 -4.53 -5.35
N ARG A 51 -7.40 -3.93 -6.54
CA ARG A 51 -6.22 -3.43 -7.26
C ARG A 51 -5.77 -2.12 -6.61
N ILE A 52 -4.58 -2.13 -6.05
CA ILE A 52 -3.95 -1.00 -5.38
C ILE A 52 -2.90 -0.43 -6.31
N ASN A 53 -2.97 0.88 -6.55
CA ASN A 53 -1.98 1.61 -7.32
C ASN A 53 -0.79 1.94 -6.41
N LEU A 54 0.33 1.25 -6.62
CA LEU A 54 1.52 1.39 -5.79
C LEU A 54 2.25 2.70 -6.07
N LYS A 55 2.11 3.23 -7.30
CA LYS A 55 2.69 4.52 -7.68
C LYS A 55 2.07 5.67 -6.88
N GLU A 56 0.73 5.71 -6.81
CA GLU A 56 0.02 6.70 -5.97
C GLU A 56 0.30 6.52 -4.49
N ALA A 57 0.38 5.27 -4.01
CA ALA A 57 0.72 5.02 -2.62
C ALA A 57 2.14 5.52 -2.29
N ARG A 58 3.12 5.24 -3.16
CA ARG A 58 4.50 5.74 -3.00
C ARG A 58 4.52 7.26 -2.95
N ASP A 59 3.87 7.92 -3.90
CA ASP A 59 3.78 9.37 -3.98
C ASP A 59 3.18 9.98 -2.69
N TYR A 60 2.09 9.39 -2.19
CA TYR A 60 1.46 9.78 -0.93
C TYR A 60 2.41 9.66 0.28
N TYR A 61 3.16 8.57 0.38
CA TYR A 61 4.10 8.36 1.49
C TYR A 61 5.40 9.17 1.34
N ASP A 62 5.85 9.44 0.12
CA ASP A 62 7.00 10.30 -0.18
C ASP A 62 6.71 11.76 0.22
N HIS A 63 5.52 12.26 -0.15
CA HIS A 63 5.04 13.58 0.25
C HIS A 63 4.84 13.72 1.77
N LEU A 64 4.48 12.65 2.48
CA LEU A 64 4.43 12.65 3.95
C LEU A 64 5.81 12.73 4.60
N ASN A 65 6.86 12.26 3.94
CA ASN A 65 8.24 12.39 4.42
C ASN A 65 8.80 13.81 4.20
N ASP A 66 8.39 14.50 3.14
CA ASP A 66 8.91 15.84 2.79
C ASP A 66 8.52 16.92 3.82
N HIS A 67 7.42 16.73 4.55
CA HIS A 67 6.95 17.63 5.60
C HIS A 67 7.54 17.39 7.01
N ASN A 68 8.56 16.53 7.13
CA ASN A 68 9.12 16.13 8.43
C ASN A 68 10.54 16.65 8.69
N ASN A 69 10.98 17.69 7.97
CA ASN A 69 12.28 18.34 8.18
C ASN A 69 12.13 19.77 8.73
#